data_AF-A0A249JZ26-F1
#
_entry.id   AF-A0A249JZ26-F1
#
_cell.length_a   1.000
_cell.length_b   1.000
_cell.length_c   1.000
_cell.angle_alpha   90.00
_cell.angle_beta   90.00
_cell.angle_gamma   90.00
#
_symmetry.space_group_name_H-M   'P 1'
#
loop_
_entity.id
_entity.type
_entity.pdbx_description
1 polymer ?
#
loop_
_entity_poly.entity_id
_entity_poly.type
_entity_poly.pdbx_seq_one_letter_code
_entity_poly.pdbx_strand_id
1 'polypeptide(L)'
;MWAAYFLPQWLSKHEDNSGRAIERYKNAMLVVAENNPNIKTEPRLEDKTKVFLQRRLIFGSLISLTFLSLICAGVGFLDFTTTLIPGTALLIYLVNVRKQVVASQLKIRRLKALEKITNSKIPTTLIPEKVEEKSNHEHWVPFADRTEITGVVVVPKDRKGWQPTKLPRPVYTTAAKAVPSKRIIDLTSTGQWSADQERIKALSGRDDDFFDQAMVTDLTQEDKAVNE
;
A
#
# COMPACT_ATOMS: atom_id res chain seq x y z
N MET A 1 -15.90 -28.63 -27.78
CA MET A 1 -16.37 -28.67 -26.38
C MET A 1 -15.54 -27.80 -25.42
N TRP A 2 -14.28 -27.44 -25.73
CA TRP A 2 -13.45 -26.59 -24.84
C TRP A 2 -13.83 -25.11 -24.79
N ALA A 3 -14.33 -24.54 -25.90
CA ALA A 3 -14.65 -23.11 -25.97
C ALA A 3 -15.66 -22.66 -24.90
N ALA A 4 -16.66 -23.49 -24.57
CA ALA A 4 -17.66 -23.17 -23.55
C ALA A 4 -17.10 -23.05 -22.12
N TYR A 5 -15.97 -23.72 -21.83
CA TYR A 5 -15.33 -23.68 -20.52
C TYR A 5 -14.32 -22.53 -20.41
N PHE A 6 -13.56 -22.27 -21.48
CA PHE A 6 -12.51 -21.24 -21.47
C PHE A 6 -13.02 -19.84 -21.81
N LEU A 7 -14.12 -19.66 -22.56
CA LEU A 7 -14.64 -18.33 -22.88
C LEU A 7 -15.09 -17.55 -21.63
N PRO A 8 -15.92 -18.11 -20.73
CA PRO A 8 -16.39 -17.38 -19.56
C PRO A 8 -15.24 -17.02 -18.62
N GLN A 9 -14.30 -17.95 -18.44
CA GLN A 9 -13.11 -17.76 -17.60
C GLN A 9 -12.16 -16.69 -18.18
N TRP A 10 -12.02 -16.66 -19.51
CA TRP A 10 -11.20 -15.67 -20.22
C TRP A 10 -11.85 -14.28 -20.17
N LEU A 11 -13.15 -14.20 -20.43
CA LEU A 11 -13.89 -12.95 -20.39
C LEU A 11 -13.86 -12.33 -18.99
N SER A 12 -14.12 -13.11 -17.94
CA SER A 12 -14.02 -12.65 -16.55
C SER A 12 -12.63 -12.15 -16.19
N LYS A 13 -11.56 -12.88 -16.55
CA LYS A 13 -10.19 -12.42 -16.32
C LYS A 13 -9.84 -11.14 -17.09
N HIS A 14 -10.35 -10.99 -18.31
CA HIS A 14 -10.11 -9.81 -19.14
C HIS A 14 -10.90 -8.58 -18.63
N GLU A 15 -12.10 -8.79 -18.11
CA GLU A 15 -12.92 -7.77 -17.46
C GLU A 15 -12.26 -7.28 -16.15
N ASP A 16 -11.78 -8.21 -15.32
CA ASP A 16 -11.09 -7.87 -14.06
C ASP A 16 -9.77 -7.12 -14.31
N ASN A 17 -9.01 -7.52 -15.33
CA ASN A 17 -7.73 -6.89 -15.65
C ASN A 17 -7.94 -5.51 -16.32
N SER A 18 -8.97 -5.38 -17.17
CA SER A 18 -9.31 -4.08 -17.78
C SER A 18 -9.91 -3.11 -16.76
N GLY A 19 -10.77 -3.58 -15.87
CA GLY A 19 -11.32 -2.80 -14.75
C GLY A 19 -10.22 -2.27 -13.84
N ARG A 20 -9.27 -3.13 -13.43
CA ARG A 20 -8.10 -2.72 -12.64
C ARG A 20 -7.20 -1.73 -13.39
N ALA A 21 -7.00 -1.89 -14.69
CA ALA A 21 -6.19 -0.96 -15.49
C ALA A 21 -6.85 0.43 -15.58
N ILE A 22 -8.17 0.48 -15.79
CA ILE A 22 -8.94 1.73 -15.83
C ILE A 22 -8.91 2.42 -14.46
N GLU A 23 -9.04 1.67 -13.36
CA GLU A 23 -8.92 2.22 -12.01
C GLU A 23 -7.52 2.80 -11.74
N ARG A 24 -6.45 2.10 -12.13
CA ARG A 24 -5.08 2.58 -12.00
C ARG A 24 -4.82 3.84 -12.81
N TYR A 25 -5.29 3.89 -14.05
CA TYR A 25 -5.20 5.07 -14.91
C TYR A 25 -5.95 6.26 -14.29
N LYS A 26 -7.20 6.05 -13.86
CA LYS A 26 -7.98 7.08 -13.17
C LYS A 26 -7.28 7.58 -11.92
N ASN A 27 -6.72 6.68 -11.10
CA ASN A 27 -6.03 7.04 -9.87
C ASN A 27 -4.74 7.82 -10.16
N ALA A 28 -3.96 7.40 -11.15
CA ALA A 28 -2.75 8.11 -11.60
C ALA A 28 -3.10 9.50 -12.14
N MET A 29 -4.15 9.61 -12.95
CA MET A 29 -4.64 10.90 -13.45
C MET A 29 -5.13 11.82 -12.32
N LEU A 30 -5.74 11.24 -11.27
CA LEU A 30 -6.20 11.97 -10.08
C LEU A 30 -5.02 12.51 -9.26
N VAL A 31 -3.96 11.71 -9.07
CA VAL A 31 -2.71 12.16 -8.44
C VAL A 31 -2.04 13.30 -9.23
N VAL A 32 -2.06 13.22 -10.58
CA VAL A 32 -1.56 14.29 -11.44
C VAL A 32 -2.42 15.56 -11.33
N ALA A 33 -3.74 15.41 -11.25
CA ALA A 33 -4.66 16.53 -11.09
C ALA A 33 -4.53 17.19 -9.70
N GLU A 34 -4.37 16.41 -8.63
CA GLU A 34 -4.16 16.91 -7.26
C GLU A 34 -2.82 17.66 -7.12
N ASN A 35 -1.78 17.27 -7.85
CA ASN A 35 -0.49 17.98 -7.89
C ASN A 35 -0.54 19.30 -8.68
N ASN A 36 -1.64 19.61 -9.36
CA ASN A 36 -1.81 20.88 -10.05
C ASN A 36 -2.52 21.88 -9.14
N PRO A 37 -1.83 22.91 -8.61
CA PRO A 37 -2.41 23.87 -7.66
C PRO A 37 -3.54 24.72 -8.28
N ASN A 38 -3.69 24.71 -9.60
CA ASN A 38 -4.72 25.46 -10.31
C ASN A 38 -6.03 24.65 -10.51
N ILE A 39 -6.01 23.34 -10.30
CA ILE A 39 -7.18 22.49 -10.41
C ILE A 39 -7.74 22.28 -9.00
N LYS A 40 -8.68 23.14 -8.59
CA LYS A 40 -9.49 22.88 -7.40
C LYS A 40 -10.38 21.67 -7.70
N THR A 41 -9.90 20.46 -7.42
CA THR A 41 -10.75 19.27 -7.46
C THR A 41 -11.76 19.41 -6.33
N GLU A 42 -13.00 19.76 -6.65
CA GLU A 42 -14.07 19.71 -5.67
C GLU A 42 -14.12 18.27 -5.11
N PRO A 43 -14.12 18.09 -3.78
CA PRO A 43 -14.28 16.76 -3.23
C PRO A 43 -15.58 16.19 -3.76
N ARG A 44 -15.59 14.92 -4.15
CA ARG A 44 -16.77 14.13 -4.56
C ARG A 44 -17.82 14.09 -3.43
N LEU A 45 -18.52 15.20 -3.20
CA LEU A 45 -19.56 15.33 -2.18
C LEU A 45 -20.78 14.49 -2.57
N GLU A 46 -21.04 14.37 -3.87
CA GLU A 46 -22.15 13.59 -4.43
C GLU A 46 -22.06 12.09 -4.11
N ASP A 47 -20.86 11.51 -4.13
CA ASP A 47 -20.69 10.09 -3.80
C ASP A 47 -20.91 9.84 -2.30
N LYS A 48 -20.50 10.81 -1.46
CA LYS A 48 -20.69 10.70 -0.01
C LYS A 48 -22.19 10.72 0.33
N THR A 49 -22.95 11.65 -0.22
CA THR A 49 -24.39 11.79 0.06
C THR A 49 -25.18 10.57 -0.36
N LYS A 50 -24.88 9.98 -1.53
CA LYS A 50 -25.51 8.74 -2.02
C LYS A 50 -25.27 7.56 -1.06
N VAL A 51 -24.04 7.39 -0.58
CA VAL A 51 -23.68 6.32 0.36
C VAL A 51 -24.40 6.48 1.71
N PHE A 52 -24.53 7.71 2.22
CA PHE A 52 -25.28 7.96 3.46
C PHE A 52 -26.78 7.66 3.32
N LEU A 53 -27.39 8.05 2.20
CA LEU A 53 -28.81 7.79 1.93
C LEU A 53 -29.07 6.29 1.79
N GLN A 54 -28.24 5.57 1.05
CA GLN A 54 -28.39 4.12 0.86
C GLN A 54 -28.28 3.36 2.19
N ARG A 55 -27.32 3.73 3.05
CA ARG A 55 -27.17 3.14 4.40
C ARG A 55 -28.41 3.39 5.26
N ARG A 56 -28.95 4.61 5.22
CA ARG A 56 -30.15 4.98 5.99
C ARG A 56 -31.40 4.25 5.49
N LEU A 57 -31.55 4.05 4.18
CA LEU A 57 -32.65 3.30 3.61
C LEU A 57 -32.59 1.80 3.97
N ILE A 58 -31.42 1.17 3.84
CA ILE A 58 -31.24 -0.26 4.19
C ILE A 58 -31.45 -0.48 5.69
N PHE A 59 -30.90 0.39 6.53
CA PHE A 59 -31.10 0.32 7.98
C PHE A 59 -32.56 0.54 8.36
N GLY A 60 -33.21 1.53 7.74
CA GLY A 60 -34.63 1.82 7.94
C GLY A 60 -35.53 0.66 7.53
N SER A 61 -35.26 0.01 6.39
CA SER A 61 -36.04 -1.14 5.93
C SER A 61 -35.83 -2.39 6.78
N LEU A 62 -34.60 -2.67 7.22
CA LEU A 62 -34.32 -3.78 8.14
C LEU A 62 -35.00 -3.55 9.50
N ILE A 63 -34.93 -2.33 10.02
CA ILE A 63 -35.59 -1.97 11.27
C ILE A 63 -37.11 -2.06 11.13
N SER A 64 -37.70 -1.49 10.08
CA SER A 64 -39.15 -1.56 9.89
C SER A 64 -39.62 -3.02 9.76
N LEU A 65 -38.86 -3.86 9.07
CA LEU A 65 -39.14 -5.30 8.98
C LEU A 65 -39.06 -5.98 10.35
N THR A 66 -38.03 -5.68 11.17
CA THR A 66 -37.94 -6.23 12.53
C THR A 66 -39.11 -5.78 13.42
N PHE A 67 -39.49 -4.50 13.37
CA PHE A 67 -40.62 -3.98 14.13
C PHE A 67 -41.95 -4.59 13.67
N LEU A 68 -42.16 -4.70 12.36
CA LEU A 68 -43.36 -5.32 11.80
C LEU A 68 -43.47 -6.80 12.20
N SER A 69 -42.35 -7.52 12.17
CA SER A 69 -42.27 -8.90 12.63
C SER A 69 -42.60 -9.03 14.13
N LEU A 70 -42.09 -8.12 14.97
CA LEU A 70 -42.44 -8.07 16.40
C LEU A 70 -43.93 -7.79 16.63
N ILE A 71 -44.52 -6.86 15.87
CA ILE A 71 -45.95 -6.52 15.97
C ILE A 71 -46.80 -7.76 15.60
N CYS A 72 -46.48 -8.44 14.50
CA CYS A 72 -47.19 -9.65 14.09
C CYS A 72 -47.08 -10.79 15.12
N ALA A 73 -45.91 -10.97 15.75
CA ALA A 73 -45.74 -11.94 16.82
C ALA A 73 -46.52 -11.55 18.09
N GLY A 74 -46.55 -10.26 18.45
CA GLY A 74 -47.31 -9.75 19.59
C GLY A 74 -48.83 -9.89 19.45
N VAL A 75 -49.34 -9.81 18.22
CA VAL A 75 -50.77 -10.07 17.91
C VAL A 75 -51.09 -11.58 17.89
N GLY A 76 -50.07 -12.45 17.92
CA GLY A 76 -50.23 -13.91 17.88
C GLY A 76 -50.42 -14.48 16.47
N PHE A 77 -50.08 -13.71 15.43
CA PHE A 77 -50.19 -14.17 14.04
C PHE A 77 -48.99 -15.03 13.60
N LEU A 78 -47.87 -14.92 14.30
CA LEU A 78 -46.62 -15.63 14.01
C LEU A 78 -45.94 -16.08 15.31
N ASP A 79 -45.23 -17.20 15.27
CA ASP A 79 -44.37 -17.64 16.37
C ASP A 79 -43.21 -16.66 16.57
N PHE A 80 -42.83 -16.45 17.84
CA PHE A 80 -41.68 -15.61 18.21
C PHE A 80 -40.37 -16.06 17.55
N THR A 81 -40.25 -17.34 17.19
CA THR A 81 -39.10 -17.89 16.45
C THR A 81 -38.91 -17.22 15.08
N THR A 82 -39.98 -16.77 14.44
CA THR A 82 -39.91 -16.08 13.14
C THR A 82 -39.28 -14.70 13.27
N THR A 83 -39.40 -14.05 14.43
CA THR A 83 -38.79 -12.74 14.71
C THR A 83 -37.26 -12.80 14.84
N LEU A 84 -36.73 -14.00 15.10
CA LEU A 84 -35.28 -14.21 15.21
C LEU A 84 -34.57 -13.94 13.88
N ILE A 85 -35.20 -14.28 12.75
CA ILE A 85 -34.62 -14.12 11.40
C ILE A 85 -34.30 -12.63 11.11
N PRO A 86 -35.26 -11.69 11.16
CA PRO A 86 -34.95 -10.28 10.92
C PRO A 86 -34.06 -9.69 12.04
N GLY A 87 -34.16 -10.20 13.27
CA GLY A 87 -33.27 -9.79 14.36
C GLY A 87 -31.80 -10.13 14.12
N THR A 88 -31.51 -11.36 13.65
CA THR A 88 -30.14 -11.77 13.30
C THR A 88 -29.60 -10.98 12.11
N ALA A 89 -30.42 -10.74 11.09
CA ALA A 89 -30.04 -9.90 9.94
C ALA A 89 -29.64 -8.48 10.37
N LEU A 90 -30.38 -7.87 11.31
CA LEU A 90 -30.05 -6.56 11.88
C LEU A 90 -28.69 -6.58 12.60
N LEU A 91 -28.42 -7.60 13.42
CA LEU A 91 -27.15 -7.74 14.14
C LEU A 91 -25.96 -7.86 13.19
N ILE A 92 -26.06 -8.71 12.16
CA ILE A 92 -25.01 -8.87 11.14
C ILE A 92 -24.75 -7.54 10.43
N TYR A 93 -25.82 -6.82 10.07
CA TYR A 93 -25.70 -5.51 9.45
C TYR A 93 -24.97 -4.50 10.33
N LEU A 94 -25.27 -4.44 11.64
CA LEU A 94 -24.59 -3.55 12.57
C LEU A 94 -23.08 -3.84 12.67
N VAL A 95 -22.69 -5.11 12.75
CA VAL A 95 -21.27 -5.49 12.78
C VAL A 95 -20.58 -5.09 11.48
N ASN A 96 -21.21 -5.33 10.33
CA ASN A 96 -20.66 -4.93 9.04
C ASN A 96 -20.50 -3.41 8.93
N VAL A 97 -21.51 -2.64 9.33
CA VAL A 97 -21.44 -1.17 9.35
C VAL A 97 -20.35 -0.68 10.29
N ARG A 98 -20.21 -1.26 11.49
CA ARG A 98 -19.12 -0.93 12.42
C ARG A 98 -17.76 -1.17 11.79
N LYS A 99 -17.54 -2.33 11.17
CA LYS A 99 -16.31 -2.65 10.45
C LYS A 99 -16.03 -1.63 9.33
N GLN A 100 -17.04 -1.30 8.53
CA GLN A 100 -16.92 -0.30 7.47
C GLN A 100 -16.61 1.11 8.00
N VAL A 101 -17.23 1.52 9.10
CA VAL A 101 -16.97 2.81 9.75
C VAL A 101 -15.54 2.85 10.29
N VAL A 102 -15.07 1.81 10.98
CA VAL A 102 -13.69 1.74 11.48
C VAL A 102 -12.68 1.83 10.34
N ALA A 103 -12.88 1.07 9.26
CA ALA A 103 -12.02 1.14 8.07
C ALA A 103 -12.01 2.55 7.45
N SER A 104 -13.15 3.23 7.40
CA SER A 104 -13.25 4.61 6.89
C SER A 104 -12.55 5.63 7.79
N GLN A 105 -12.67 5.49 9.11
CA GLN A 105 -12.00 6.36 10.08
C GLN A 105 -10.48 6.22 10.01
N LEU A 106 -9.97 4.99 9.83
CA LEU A 106 -8.54 4.75 9.63
C LEU A 106 -8.02 5.46 8.38
N LYS A 107 -8.76 5.41 7.26
CA LYS A 107 -8.41 6.14 6.04
C LYS A 107 -8.36 7.66 6.27
N ILE A 108 -9.36 8.22 6.96
CA ILE A 108 -9.40 9.66 7.29
C ILE A 108 -8.20 10.05 8.17
N ARG A 109 -7.84 9.23 9.17
CA ARG A 109 -6.66 9.46 10.01
C ARG A 109 -5.36 9.46 9.20
N ARG A 110 -5.21 8.51 8.27
CA ARG A 110 -4.06 8.43 7.36
C ARG A 110 -3.97 9.67 6.47
N LEU A 111 -5.07 10.09 5.87
CA LEU A 111 -5.10 11.30 5.03
C LEU A 111 -4.77 12.56 5.84
N LYS A 112 -5.30 12.69 7.06
CA LYS A 112 -4.97 13.83 7.94
C LYS A 112 -3.49 13.86 8.35
N ALA A 113 -2.87 12.69 8.52
CA ALA A 113 -1.44 12.59 8.80
C ALA A 113 -0.61 13.00 7.57
N LEU A 114 -1.00 12.55 6.37
CA LEU A 114 -0.36 12.95 5.11
C LEU A 114 -0.52 14.45 4.85
N GLU A 115 -1.73 14.99 5.04
CA GLU A 115 -2.00 16.42 4.95
C GLU A 115 -1.11 17.22 5.91
N LYS A 116 -0.91 16.74 7.15
CA LYS A 116 -0.02 17.38 8.12
C LYS A 116 1.44 17.38 7.65
N ILE A 117 1.89 16.33 6.97
CA ILE A 117 3.27 16.22 6.43
C ILE A 117 3.43 17.10 5.17
N THR A 118 2.44 17.12 4.30
CA THR A 118 2.42 17.97 3.10
C THR A 118 2.32 19.47 3.46
N ASN A 119 1.45 19.82 4.41
CA ASN A 119 1.27 21.21 4.85
C ASN A 119 2.28 21.67 5.88
N SER A 120 3.02 20.75 6.54
CA SER A 120 4.22 21.16 7.25
C SER A 120 5.18 21.70 6.21
N LYS A 121 5.23 23.03 6.12
CA LYS A 121 6.18 23.80 5.34
C LYS A 121 7.52 23.14 5.55
N ILE A 122 7.97 22.36 4.56
CA ILE A 122 9.29 21.72 4.60
C ILE A 122 10.20 22.89 4.95
N PRO A 123 10.88 22.89 6.12
CA PRO A 123 11.83 23.93 6.39
C PRO A 123 12.76 23.82 5.20
N THR A 124 12.73 24.84 4.33
CA THR A 124 13.73 25.04 3.31
C THR A 124 15.01 24.93 4.10
N THR A 125 15.64 23.75 4.07
CA THR A 125 16.97 23.57 4.59
C THR A 125 17.69 24.66 3.86
N LEU A 126 18.11 25.69 4.60
CA LEU A 126 18.97 26.74 4.08
C LEU A 126 20.01 25.95 3.32
N ILE A 127 19.91 26.00 1.99
CA ILE A 127 20.83 25.34 1.10
C ILE A 127 22.17 25.76 1.69
N PRO A 128 22.99 24.84 2.23
CA PRO A 128 24.26 25.23 2.83
C PRO A 128 24.90 26.13 1.79
N GLU A 129 25.16 27.37 2.21
CA GLU A 129 25.68 28.47 1.39
C GLU A 129 26.47 27.85 0.27
N LYS A 130 25.95 27.99 -0.96
CA LYS A 130 26.51 27.41 -2.17
C LYS A 130 28.00 27.69 -2.10
N VAL A 131 28.79 26.70 -1.68
CA VAL A 131 30.23 26.76 -1.81
C VAL A 131 30.38 27.04 -3.29
N GLU A 132 30.90 28.22 -3.62
CA GLU A 132 31.18 28.57 -5.00
C GLU A 132 32.20 27.53 -5.47
N GLU A 133 31.67 26.45 -6.04
CA GLU A 133 32.40 25.50 -6.82
C GLU A 133 33.04 26.37 -7.89
N LYS A 134 34.37 26.56 -7.77
CA LYS A 134 35.19 27.36 -8.69
C LYS A 134 34.62 27.17 -10.08
N SER A 135 34.16 28.27 -10.69
CA SER A 135 33.54 28.25 -12.01
C SER A 135 34.50 27.57 -12.98
N ASN A 136 34.28 26.26 -13.16
CA ASN A 136 35.11 25.48 -14.02
C ASN A 136 34.64 25.82 -15.44
N HIS A 137 35.30 26.81 -16.04
CA HIS A 137 35.14 27.20 -17.44
C HIS A 137 35.75 26.15 -18.38
N GLU A 138 35.97 24.93 -17.92
CA GLU A 138 36.19 23.79 -18.80
C GLU A 138 34.91 23.57 -19.61
N HIS A 139 34.94 24.08 -20.83
CA HIS A 139 33.99 23.73 -21.87
C HIS A 139 33.86 22.21 -21.86
N TRP A 140 32.63 21.71 -21.80
CA TRP A 140 32.41 20.28 -21.89
C TRP A 140 32.85 19.83 -23.29
N VAL A 141 34.06 19.29 -23.39
CA VAL A 141 34.61 18.72 -24.62
C VAL A 141 34.19 17.25 -24.66
N PRO A 142 33.48 16.80 -25.72
CA PRO A 142 33.20 15.37 -25.92
C PRO A 142 34.47 14.55 -25.85
N PHE A 143 34.39 13.31 -25.36
CA PHE A 143 35.57 12.44 -25.21
C PHE A 143 36.38 12.24 -26.49
N ALA A 144 35.75 12.39 -27.67
CA ALA A 144 36.41 12.28 -28.96
C ALA A 144 37.41 13.42 -29.25
N ASP A 145 37.19 14.61 -28.67
CA ASP A 145 37.92 15.83 -29.01
C ASP A 145 38.98 16.20 -27.96
N ARG A 146 39.18 15.36 -26.93
CA ARG A 146 40.20 15.58 -25.88
C ARG A 146 41.58 15.14 -26.36
N THR A 147 42.54 16.07 -26.40
CA THR A 147 43.95 15.80 -26.77
C THR A 147 44.68 14.89 -25.77
N GLU A 148 44.21 14.87 -24.51
CA GLU A 148 44.75 14.04 -23.44
C GLU A 148 43.65 13.16 -22.85
N ILE A 149 43.64 11.89 -23.24
CA ILE A 149 42.62 10.91 -22.85
C ILE A 149 42.93 10.41 -21.42
N THR A 150 42.58 11.21 -20.41
CA THR A 150 42.65 10.82 -18.99
C THR A 150 41.53 9.82 -18.67
N GLY A 151 41.74 8.54 -18.99
CA GLY A 151 40.81 7.46 -18.65
C GLY A 151 40.90 6.22 -19.54
N VAL A 152 41.48 6.36 -20.74
CA VAL A 152 41.78 5.21 -21.61
C VAL A 152 43.29 5.02 -21.62
N VAL A 153 43.76 4.04 -20.87
CA VAL A 153 45.14 3.55 -21.02
C VAL A 153 45.20 2.85 -22.38
N VAL A 154 45.68 3.56 -23.40
CA VAL A 154 46.01 2.94 -24.69
C VAL A 154 47.14 1.95 -24.42
N VAL A 155 46.85 0.67 -24.50
CA VAL A 155 47.85 -0.40 -24.38
C VAL A 155 48.64 -0.42 -25.70
N PRO A 156 49.95 -0.10 -25.71
CA PRO A 156 50.80 -0.24 -26.89
C PRO A 156 50.74 -1.68 -27.41
N LYS A 157 50.62 -1.87 -28.73
CA LYS A 157 50.55 -3.19 -29.37
C LYS A 157 51.78 -4.08 -29.13
N ASP A 158 52.90 -3.48 -28.69
CA ASP A 158 54.16 -4.19 -28.46
C ASP A 158 54.28 -4.82 -27.06
N ARG A 159 53.24 -4.76 -26.23
CA ARG A 159 53.27 -5.38 -24.90
C ARG A 159 53.16 -6.91 -24.99
N LYS A 160 54.28 -7.60 -24.77
CA LYS A 160 54.31 -9.05 -24.52
C LYS A 160 53.82 -9.35 -23.10
N GLY A 161 52.51 -9.48 -22.93
CA GLY A 161 51.89 -10.05 -21.73
C GLY A 161 50.94 -9.13 -20.97
N TRP A 162 50.07 -9.75 -20.17
CA TRP A 162 49.09 -9.08 -19.31
C TRP A 162 49.77 -8.56 -18.02
N GLN A 163 49.53 -7.29 -17.67
CA GLN A 163 49.94 -6.71 -16.40
C GLN A 163 48.69 -6.27 -15.61
N PRO A 164 48.50 -6.72 -14.36
CA PRO A 164 47.35 -6.31 -13.55
C PRO A 164 47.44 -4.85 -13.13
N THR A 165 46.45 -4.04 -13.50
CA THR A 165 46.28 -2.67 -12.99
C THR A 165 45.65 -2.73 -11.60
N LYS A 166 46.30 -2.12 -10.60
CA LYS A 166 45.81 -2.08 -9.21
C LYS A 166 44.66 -1.07 -9.10
N LEU A 167 43.42 -1.57 -9.09
CA LEU A 167 42.23 -0.74 -8.85
C LEU A 167 42.16 -0.32 -7.37
N PRO A 168 41.64 0.87 -7.05
CA PRO A 168 41.38 1.27 -5.68
C PRO A 168 40.34 0.36 -5.04
N ARG A 169 40.47 0.11 -3.73
CA ARG A 169 39.54 -0.75 -3.00
C ARG A 169 38.15 -0.10 -2.96
N PRO A 170 37.07 -0.89 -3.11
CA PRO A 170 35.73 -0.34 -3.04
C PRO A 170 35.37 0.13 -1.63
N VAL A 171 34.58 1.21 -1.56
CA VAL A 171 34.28 1.99 -0.33
C VAL A 171 33.60 1.15 0.76
N TYR A 172 32.85 0.10 0.40
CA TYR A 172 32.20 -0.78 1.37
C TYR A 172 33.18 -1.62 2.21
N THR A 173 34.46 -1.70 1.82
CA THR A 173 35.50 -2.39 2.61
C THR A 173 36.07 -1.55 3.74
N THR A 174 35.98 -0.22 3.62
CA THR A 174 36.47 0.74 4.62
C THR A 174 35.35 1.39 5.44
N ALA A 175 34.09 1.23 5.01
CA ALA A 175 32.93 1.74 5.74
C ALA A 175 32.77 1.02 7.10
N ALA A 176 32.39 1.78 8.13
CA ALA A 176 32.16 1.23 9.45
C ALA A 176 31.08 0.14 9.42
N LYS A 177 31.36 -0.99 10.08
CA LYS A 177 30.38 -2.08 10.24
C LYS A 177 29.15 -1.52 10.94
N ALA A 178 27.97 -1.70 10.34
CA ALA A 178 26.71 -1.26 10.94
C ALA A 178 26.59 -1.84 12.36
N VAL A 179 26.33 -0.98 13.35
CA VAL A 179 26.14 -1.39 14.74
C VAL A 179 24.78 -2.07 14.84
N PRO A 180 24.71 -3.38 15.15
CA PRO A 180 23.43 -4.04 15.35
C PRO A 180 22.77 -3.48 16.62
N SER A 181 21.48 -3.15 16.54
CA SER A 181 20.72 -2.79 17.73
C SER A 181 20.54 -4.03 18.60
N LYS A 182 21.16 -4.04 19.80
CA LYS A 182 20.98 -5.13 20.76
C LYS A 182 19.59 -4.98 21.41
N ARG A 183 18.60 -5.72 20.91
CA ARG A 183 17.28 -5.81 21.56
C ARG A 183 17.37 -6.80 22.73
N ILE A 184 17.10 -6.32 23.93
CA ILE A 184 16.91 -7.18 25.11
C ILE A 184 15.39 -7.26 25.31
N ILE A 185 14.84 -8.47 25.25
CA ILE A 185 13.43 -8.73 25.47
C ILE A 185 13.23 -8.84 26.97
N ASP A 186 12.49 -7.91 27.56
CA ASP A 186 12.06 -8.03 28.94
C ASP A 186 10.85 -8.99 29.02
N LEU A 187 11.09 -10.18 29.57
CA LEU A 187 10.08 -11.24 29.75
C LEU A 187 9.32 -11.10 31.08
N THR A 188 9.68 -10.14 31.94
CA THR A 188 9.11 -10.01 33.29
C THR A 188 7.76 -9.32 33.31
N SER A 189 7.38 -8.63 32.24
CA SER A 189 6.12 -7.89 32.12
C SER A 189 5.29 -8.40 30.95
N THR A 190 4.10 -8.93 31.24
CA THR A 190 3.18 -9.46 30.23
C THR A 190 2.67 -8.34 29.33
N GLY A 191 2.89 -8.45 28.02
CA GLY A 191 2.31 -7.57 27.00
C GLY A 191 3.17 -6.35 26.59
N GLN A 192 4.34 -6.13 27.20
CA GLN A 192 5.25 -5.06 26.74
C GLN A 192 5.84 -5.33 25.36
N TRP A 193 6.19 -6.58 25.06
CA TRP A 193 6.70 -6.98 23.75
C TRP A 193 5.74 -6.67 22.61
N SER A 194 4.44 -6.95 22.78
CA SER A 194 3.42 -6.64 21.78
C SER A 194 3.21 -5.14 21.62
N ALA A 195 3.22 -4.37 22.71
CA ALA A 195 3.03 -2.92 22.66
C ALA A 195 4.21 -2.20 21.98
N ASP A 196 5.45 -2.65 22.21
CA ASP A 196 6.62 -2.07 21.56
C ASP A 196 6.74 -2.50 20.09
N GLN A 197 6.32 -3.71 19.74
CA GLN A 197 6.16 -4.13 18.33
C GLN A 197 5.16 -3.23 17.58
N GLU A 198 4.01 -2.94 18.21
CA GLU A 198 3.01 -2.04 17.61
C GLU A 198 3.52 -0.60 17.46
N ARG A 199 4.26 -0.08 18.45
CA ARG A 199 4.91 1.24 18.35
C ARG A 199 5.95 1.30 17.24
N ILE A 200 6.77 0.27 17.10
CA ILE A 200 7.78 0.20 16.04
C ILE A 200 7.11 0.07 14.67
N LYS A 201 6.05 -0.74 14.54
CA LYS A 201 5.25 -0.82 13.30
C LYS A 201 4.71 0.56 12.94
N ALA A 202 4.17 1.30 13.90
CA ALA A 202 3.67 2.66 13.70
C ALA A 202 4.77 3.68 13.31
N LEU A 203 5.99 3.55 13.84
CA LEU A 203 7.12 4.45 13.55
C LEU A 203 7.81 4.14 12.22
N SER A 204 7.86 2.87 11.81
CA SER A 204 8.55 2.43 10.59
C SER A 204 7.87 2.90 9.30
N GLY A 205 6.60 3.30 9.36
CA GLY A 205 5.82 3.78 8.21
C GLY A 205 5.64 2.74 7.09
N ARG A 206 6.02 1.48 7.35
CA ARG A 206 6.18 0.42 6.35
C ARG A 206 5.38 -0.80 6.81
N ASP A 207 4.16 -0.92 6.30
CA ASP A 207 3.25 -2.04 6.52
C ASP A 207 3.71 -3.25 5.67
N ASP A 208 4.88 -3.83 5.97
CA ASP A 208 5.38 -5.01 5.26
C ASP A 208 4.73 -6.30 5.82
N ASP A 209 3.46 -6.53 5.48
CA ASP A 209 2.86 -7.88 5.53
C ASP A 209 3.17 -8.65 4.20
N PHE A 210 4.09 -8.12 3.37
CA PHE A 210 4.44 -8.65 2.04
C PHE A 210 5.17 -10.00 2.10
N PHE A 211 5.82 -10.33 3.22
CA PHE A 211 6.57 -11.58 3.40
C PHE A 211 5.76 -12.70 4.04
N ASP A 212 4.56 -12.43 4.55
CA ASP A 212 3.68 -13.44 5.15
C ASP A 212 2.92 -14.27 4.09
N GLN A 213 3.04 -13.92 2.81
CA GLN A 213 2.37 -14.60 1.70
C GLN A 213 2.91 -15.99 1.37
N ALA A 214 4.11 -16.33 1.85
CA ALA A 214 4.73 -17.63 1.55
C ALA A 214 4.18 -18.80 2.40
N MET A 215 3.54 -18.55 3.55
CA MET A 215 3.02 -19.65 4.40
C MET A 215 1.59 -20.09 4.06
N VAL A 216 0.80 -19.28 3.34
CA VAL A 216 -0.59 -19.66 3.00
C VAL A 216 -0.65 -20.67 1.85
N THR A 217 0.35 -20.70 0.97
CA THR A 217 0.36 -21.62 -0.19
C THR A 217 0.71 -23.06 0.18
N ASP A 218 1.38 -23.29 1.31
CA ASP A 218 1.86 -24.64 1.69
C ASP A 218 0.75 -25.50 2.33
N LEU A 219 -0.26 -24.88 2.94
CA LEU A 219 -1.38 -25.58 3.56
C LEU A 219 -2.42 -26.11 2.55
N THR A 220 -2.35 -25.71 1.29
CA THR A 220 -3.31 -26.11 0.24
C THR A 220 -2.87 -27.31 -0.58
N GLN A 221 -1.69 -27.89 -0.33
CA GLN A 221 -1.09 -28.91 -1.21
C GLN A 221 -0.89 -30.30 -0.57
N GLU A 222 -1.41 -30.56 0.63
CA GLU A 222 -1.29 -31.89 1.27
C GLU A 222 -2.46 -32.86 1.02
N ASP A 223 -3.56 -32.44 0.38
CA ASP A 223 -4.77 -33.28 0.27
C ASP A 223 -4.97 -34.00 -1.08
N LYS A 224 -3.89 -34.24 -1.83
CA LYS A 224 -3.94 -35.15 -2.98
C LYS A 224 -3.26 -36.47 -2.66
N ALA A 225 -3.97 -37.28 -1.87
CA ALA A 225 -3.70 -38.70 -1.74
C ALA A 225 -3.63 -39.34 -3.13
N VAL A 226 -2.43 -39.76 -3.51
CA VAL A 226 -2.19 -40.65 -4.63
C VAL A 226 -2.37 -42.06 -4.07
N ASN A 227 -3.49 -42.70 -4.39
CA ASN A 227 -3.63 -44.15 -4.30
C ASN A 227 -4.29 -44.65 -5.58
N GLU A 228 -3.53 -45.51 -6.26
CA GLU A 228 -3.87 -46.57 -7.23
C GLU A 228 -4.72 -46.25 -8.47
#